data_AF-A0A363TVS3-F1
#
_entry.id   AF-A0A363TVS3-F1
#
_cell.length_a   1.000
_cell.length_b   1.000
_cell.length_c   1.000
_cell.angle_alpha   90.00
_cell.angle_beta   90.00
_cell.angle_gamma   90.00
#
_symmetry.space_group_name_H-M   'P 1'
#
loop_
_entity.id
_entity.type
_entity.pdbx_description
1 polymer ?
#
loop_
_entity_poly.entity_id
_entity_poly.type
_entity_poly.pdbx_seq_one_letter_code
_entity_poly.pdbx_strand_id
1 'polypeptide(L)'
;MSPIPSRAAEAAARQLFRSRDEGAFQLRKWQELGDAVRGRFARLIGASPEEVAFIKNTSEGLSFIAAGFPWREGDNLILSNVEFPSNVYPWMRLIAHNVEVRMVPAREGRIRKEDVFAACDGKTRL
;
A
#
# COMPACT_ATOMS: atom_id res chain seq x y z
N MET A 1 -14.48 -1.53 10.74
CA MET A 1 -13.32 -2.10 11.45
C MET A 1 -13.82 -3.31 12.23
N SER A 2 -13.19 -4.48 12.06
CA SER A 2 -13.55 -5.67 12.84
C SER A 2 -12.82 -5.69 14.19
N PRO A 3 -13.30 -6.43 15.20
CA PRO A 3 -12.57 -6.66 16.44
C PRO A 3 -11.20 -7.32 16.21
N ILE A 4 -10.24 -7.04 17.10
CA ILE A 4 -8.90 -7.62 17.03
C ILE A 4 -8.93 -9.04 17.65
N PRO A 5 -8.40 -10.08 16.97
CA PRO A 5 -8.30 -11.42 17.55
C PRO A 5 -7.44 -11.45 18.82
N SER A 6 -7.84 -12.20 19.86
CA SER A 6 -7.15 -12.20 21.16
C SER A 6 -5.65 -12.47 21.06
N ARG A 7 -5.24 -13.43 20.22
CA ARG A 7 -3.82 -13.74 19.98
C ARG A 7 -3.02 -12.54 19.44
N ALA A 8 -3.61 -11.74 18.58
CA ALA A 8 -2.97 -10.55 18.03
C ALA A 8 -2.88 -9.43 19.08
N ALA A 9 -3.95 -9.22 19.85
CA ALA A 9 -3.97 -8.26 20.94
C ALA A 9 -2.92 -8.59 22.02
N GLU A 10 -2.83 -9.85 22.45
CA GLU A 10 -1.84 -10.32 23.42
C GLU A 10 -0.39 -10.15 22.92
N ALA A 11 -0.12 -10.47 21.65
CA ALA A 11 1.20 -10.30 21.05
C ALA A 11 1.61 -8.82 21.00
N ALA A 12 0.68 -7.93 20.62
CA ALA A 12 0.92 -6.49 20.59
C ALA A 12 1.20 -5.94 22.00
N ALA A 13 0.39 -6.32 22.99
CA ALA A 13 0.59 -5.91 24.38
C ALA A 13 1.95 -6.40 24.92
N ARG A 14 2.32 -7.64 24.63
CA ARG A 14 3.63 -8.19 25.01
C ARG A 14 4.79 -7.39 24.41
N GLN A 15 4.70 -7.04 23.14
CA GLN A 15 5.74 -6.25 22.48
C GLN A 15 5.81 -4.82 23.05
N LEU A 16 4.67 -4.21 23.35
CA LEU A 16 4.61 -2.91 23.99
C LEU A 16 5.32 -2.90 25.36
N PHE A 17 5.03 -3.87 26.22
CA PHE A 17 5.67 -3.96 27.55
C PHE A 17 7.17 -4.24 27.44
N ARG A 18 7.59 -5.09 26.50
CA ARG A 18 9.02 -5.30 26.23
C ARG A 18 9.72 -4.02 25.81
N SER A 19 9.12 -3.25 24.89
CA SER A 19 9.68 -1.96 24.48
C SER A 19 9.78 -0.96 25.64
N ARG A 20 8.82 -0.98 26.59
CA ARG A 20 8.85 -0.14 27.80
C ARG A 20 9.99 -0.55 28.75
N ASP A 21 10.13 -1.85 29.02
CA ASP A 21 11.00 -2.37 30.07
C ASP A 21 12.45 -2.57 29.60
N GLU A 22 12.63 -2.98 28.35
CA GLU A 22 13.94 -3.33 27.78
C GLU A 22 14.50 -2.23 26.87
N GLY A 23 13.64 -1.33 26.36
CA GLY A 23 14.03 -0.23 25.51
C GLY A 23 14.89 -0.64 24.30
N ALA A 24 15.87 0.22 23.98
CA ALA A 24 16.78 0.02 22.86
C ALA A 24 17.88 -1.03 23.13
N PHE A 25 18.02 -1.56 24.37
CA PHE A 25 19.05 -2.54 24.70
C PHE A 25 18.88 -3.86 23.93
N GLN A 26 17.68 -4.13 23.40
CA GLN A 26 17.37 -5.33 22.62
C GLN A 26 17.13 -5.04 21.13
N LEU A 27 17.66 -3.94 20.60
CA LEU A 27 17.46 -3.51 19.20
C LEU A 27 17.66 -4.62 18.18
N ARG A 28 18.72 -5.44 18.34
CA ARG A 28 19.00 -6.58 17.45
C ARG A 28 17.83 -7.58 17.43
N LYS A 29 17.29 -7.94 18.59
CA LYS A 29 16.14 -8.84 18.68
C LYS A 29 14.88 -8.24 18.05
N TRP A 30 14.70 -6.92 18.14
CA TRP A 30 13.59 -6.22 17.49
C TRP A 30 13.71 -6.26 15.97
N GLN A 31 14.93 -6.11 15.43
CA GLN A 31 15.21 -6.24 14.01
C GLN A 31 14.96 -7.68 13.52
N GLU A 32 15.51 -8.69 14.22
CA GLU A 32 15.29 -10.10 13.91
C GLU A 32 13.80 -10.49 13.92
N LEU A 33 13.02 -9.96 14.87
CA LEU A 33 11.58 -10.15 14.90
C LEU A 33 10.91 -9.50 13.69
N GLY A 34 11.29 -8.28 13.34
CA GLY A 34 10.81 -7.58 12.16
C GLY A 34 11.06 -8.38 10.88
N ASP A 35 12.27 -8.90 10.70
CA ASP A 35 12.67 -9.71 9.54
C ASP A 35 11.91 -11.04 9.48
N ALA A 36 11.71 -11.69 10.63
CA ALA A 36 10.90 -12.90 10.70
C ALA A 36 9.42 -12.65 10.33
N VAL A 37 8.84 -11.53 10.77
CA VAL A 37 7.47 -11.14 10.41
C VAL A 37 7.39 -10.80 8.91
N ARG A 38 8.39 -10.07 8.38
CA ARG A 38 8.50 -9.74 6.96
C ARG A 38 8.51 -11.00 6.10
N GLY A 39 9.36 -11.98 6.43
CA GLY A 39 9.43 -13.24 5.70
C GLY A 39 8.15 -14.09 5.78
N ARG A 40 7.45 -14.07 6.92
CA ARG A 40 6.14 -14.76 7.05
C ARG A 40 5.06 -14.11 6.19
N PHE A 41 5.01 -12.77 6.17
CA PHE A 41 4.05 -12.05 5.35
C PHE A 41 4.35 -12.19 3.86
N ALA A 42 5.62 -12.09 3.46
CA ALA A 42 6.06 -12.31 2.08
C ALA A 42 5.59 -13.66 1.55
N ARG A 43 5.77 -14.74 2.34
CA ARG A 43 5.24 -16.08 2.01
C ARG A 43 3.72 -16.10 1.82
N LEU A 44 2.96 -15.37 2.65
CA LEU A 44 1.50 -15.33 2.58
C LEU A 44 1.01 -14.75 1.24
N ILE A 45 1.72 -13.76 0.69
CA ILE A 45 1.34 -13.07 -0.55
C ILE A 45 2.12 -13.54 -1.78
N GLY A 46 3.04 -14.51 -1.63
CA GLY A 46 3.87 -15.02 -2.73
C GLY A 46 5.00 -14.09 -3.18
N ALA A 47 5.53 -13.26 -2.27
CA ALA A 47 6.63 -12.32 -2.52
C ALA A 47 7.93 -12.74 -1.81
N SER A 48 9.04 -12.06 -2.11
CA SER A 48 10.27 -12.15 -1.33
C SER A 48 10.24 -11.20 -0.11
N PRO A 49 11.03 -11.46 0.96
CA PRO A 49 11.11 -10.54 2.09
C PRO A 49 11.50 -9.12 1.69
N GLU A 50 12.39 -8.96 0.71
CA GLU A 50 12.89 -7.67 0.22
C GLU A 50 11.81 -6.82 -0.48
N GLU A 51 10.72 -7.45 -0.94
CA GLU A 51 9.57 -6.79 -1.58
C GLU A 51 8.53 -6.28 -0.57
N VAL A 52 8.73 -6.50 0.73
CA VAL A 52 7.77 -6.12 1.79
C VAL A 52 8.35 -4.98 2.62
N ALA A 53 7.61 -3.90 2.81
CA ALA A 53 7.93 -2.80 3.73
C ALA A 53 6.86 -2.67 4.83
N PHE A 54 7.27 -2.24 6.04
CA PHE A 54 6.31 -1.89 7.10
C PHE A 54 5.92 -0.42 6.97
N ILE A 55 4.62 -0.16 6.92
CA ILE A 55 4.03 1.17 6.74
C ILE A 55 2.85 1.28 7.71
N LYS A 56 2.52 2.49 8.15
CA LYS A 56 1.46 2.70 9.16
C LYS A 56 0.09 2.21 8.70
N ASN A 57 -0.24 2.42 7.42
CA ASN A 57 -1.51 2.03 6.81
C ASN A 57 -1.44 2.12 5.27
N THR A 58 -2.50 1.66 4.60
CA THR A 58 -2.63 1.68 3.13
C THR A 58 -2.54 3.08 2.53
N SER A 59 -3.18 4.08 3.14
CA SER A 59 -3.19 5.46 2.64
C SER A 59 -1.78 6.07 2.57
N GLU A 60 -0.97 5.85 3.60
CA GLU A 60 0.42 6.30 3.66
C GLU A 60 1.26 5.60 2.60
N GLY A 61 1.08 4.28 2.44
CA GLY A 61 1.79 3.51 1.42
C GLY A 61 1.50 3.98 0.00
N LEU A 62 0.22 4.17 -0.34
CA LEU A 62 -0.18 4.69 -1.65
C LEU A 62 0.35 6.11 -1.88
N SER A 63 0.40 6.95 -0.84
CA SER A 63 0.98 8.29 -0.93
C SER A 63 2.48 8.27 -1.21
N PHE A 64 3.23 7.33 -0.62
CA PHE A 64 4.66 7.16 -0.94
C PHE A 64 4.87 6.72 -2.38
N ILE A 65 4.04 5.82 -2.92
CA ILE A 65 4.14 5.41 -4.33
C ILE A 65 3.79 6.58 -5.24
N ALA A 66 2.68 7.27 -5.00
CA ALA A 66 2.27 8.41 -5.81
C ALA A 66 3.35 9.50 -5.86
N ALA A 67 3.98 9.82 -4.73
CA ALA A 67 5.03 10.84 -4.65
C ALA A 67 6.41 10.37 -5.14
N GLY A 68 6.73 9.08 -5.00
CA GLY A 68 8.06 8.53 -5.27
C GLY A 68 8.23 7.88 -6.65
N PHE A 69 7.13 7.57 -7.34
CA PHE A 69 7.20 7.00 -8.68
C PHE A 69 7.74 8.04 -9.69
N PRO A 70 8.59 7.65 -10.66
CA PRO A 70 9.25 8.57 -11.58
C PRO A 70 8.31 9.02 -12.72
N TRP A 71 7.28 9.77 -12.35
CA TRP A 71 6.33 10.39 -13.26
C TRP A 71 7.00 11.39 -14.18
N ARG A 72 6.50 11.48 -15.40
CA ARG A 72 6.85 12.49 -16.39
C ARG A 72 5.60 13.23 -16.83
N GLU A 73 5.79 14.47 -17.26
CA GLU A 73 4.72 15.23 -17.89
C GLU A 73 4.12 14.46 -19.09
N GLY A 74 2.80 14.40 -19.13
CA GLY A 74 2.04 13.67 -20.14
C GLY A 74 1.93 12.15 -19.88
N ASP A 75 2.48 11.63 -18.78
CA ASP A 75 2.13 10.28 -18.32
C ASP A 75 0.66 10.21 -17.89
N ASN A 76 0.08 9.01 -17.88
CA ASN A 76 -1.24 8.78 -17.31
C ASN A 76 -1.28 7.56 -16.39
N LEU A 77 -2.29 7.53 -15.52
CA LEU A 77 -2.64 6.39 -14.69
C LEU A 77 -4.13 6.08 -14.73
N ILE A 78 -4.47 4.82 -14.59
CA ILE A 78 -5.84 4.32 -14.64
C ILE A 78 -6.33 3.95 -13.23
N LEU A 79 -7.49 4.48 -12.85
CA LEU A 79 -8.18 4.14 -11.60
C LEU A 79 -9.61 3.69 -11.89
N SER A 80 -10.21 3.00 -10.93
CA SER A 80 -11.65 2.77 -10.92
C SER A 80 -12.41 3.94 -10.29
N ASN A 81 -13.60 4.26 -10.78
CA ASN A 81 -14.47 5.26 -10.15
C ASN A 81 -15.16 4.78 -8.86
N VAL A 82 -14.97 3.51 -8.47
CA VAL A 82 -15.50 2.95 -7.20
C VAL A 82 -14.40 2.70 -6.16
N GLU A 83 -13.23 3.28 -6.36
CA GLU A 83 -12.12 3.21 -5.39
C GLU A 83 -12.47 3.91 -4.07
N PHE A 84 -11.94 3.36 -2.98
CA PHE A 84 -12.00 4.05 -1.69
C PHE A 84 -11.16 5.33 -1.74
N PRO A 85 -11.55 6.44 -1.08
CA PRO A 85 -10.88 7.74 -1.24
C PRO A 85 -9.37 7.75 -0.98
N SER A 86 -8.87 6.87 -0.10
CA SER A 86 -7.42 6.73 0.15
C SER A 86 -6.64 6.24 -1.06
N ASN A 87 -7.29 5.59 -2.02
CA ASN A 87 -6.72 5.16 -3.31
C ASN A 87 -7.13 6.09 -4.47
N VAL A 88 -7.62 7.30 -4.18
CA VAL A 88 -7.98 8.31 -5.20
C VAL A 88 -7.15 9.57 -4.99
N TYR A 89 -7.21 10.16 -3.80
CA TYR A 89 -6.62 11.48 -3.56
C TYR A 89 -5.10 11.55 -3.70
N PRO A 90 -4.30 10.54 -3.33
CA PRO A 90 -2.86 10.58 -3.58
C PRO A 90 -2.53 10.79 -5.07
N TRP A 91 -3.29 10.14 -5.95
CA TRP A 91 -3.09 10.21 -7.41
C TRP A 91 -3.60 11.52 -8.02
N MET A 92 -4.73 12.05 -7.54
CA MET A 92 -5.26 13.34 -8.01
C MET A 92 -4.26 14.49 -7.83
N ARG A 93 -3.35 14.41 -6.86
CA ARG A 93 -2.28 15.40 -6.69
C ARG A 93 -1.35 15.49 -7.91
N LEU A 94 -1.20 14.41 -8.67
CA LEU A 94 -0.34 14.34 -9.85
C LEU A 94 -0.88 15.15 -11.04
N ILE A 95 -2.17 15.55 -11.01
CA ILE A 95 -2.74 16.46 -12.00
C ILE A 95 -1.97 17.79 -12.03
N ALA A 96 -1.53 18.28 -10.85
CA ALA A 96 -0.69 19.47 -10.76
C ALA A 96 0.73 19.29 -11.36
N HIS A 97 1.12 18.05 -11.64
CA HIS A 97 2.38 17.67 -12.30
C HIS A 97 2.15 17.22 -13.75
N ASN A 98 1.02 17.58 -14.36
CA ASN A 98 0.64 17.22 -15.74
C ASN A 98 0.62 15.70 -15.98
N VAL A 99 0.24 14.93 -14.98
CA VAL A 99 -0.11 13.51 -15.12
C VAL A 99 -1.62 13.38 -15.18
N GLU A 100 -2.12 12.68 -16.19
CA GLU A 100 -3.55 12.46 -16.37
C GLU A 100 -4.04 11.31 -15.47
N VAL A 101 -5.15 11.54 -14.76
CA VAL A 101 -5.82 10.51 -13.95
C VAL A 101 -7.10 10.09 -14.66
N ARG A 102 -7.11 8.89 -15.23
CA ARG A 102 -8.26 8.35 -15.98
C ARG A 102 -9.10 7.45 -15.07
N MET A 103 -10.39 7.79 -14.93
CA MET A 103 -11.34 7.03 -14.12
C MET A 103 -12.19 6.10 -15.00
N VAL A 104 -12.04 4.79 -14.81
CA VAL A 104 -12.85 3.76 -15.48
C VAL A 104 -14.15 3.55 -14.70
N PRO A 105 -15.33 3.70 -15.34
CA PRO A 105 -16.60 3.55 -14.65
C PRO A 105 -16.96 2.09 -14.42
N ALA A 106 -17.42 1.77 -13.21
CA ALA A 106 -18.03 0.47 -12.92
C ALA A 106 -19.36 0.31 -13.67
N ARG A 107 -19.59 -0.87 -14.25
CA ARG A 107 -20.85 -1.29 -14.87
C ARG A 107 -21.44 -2.41 -14.02
N GLU A 108 -22.66 -2.23 -13.53
CA GLU A 108 -23.35 -3.20 -12.66
C GLU A 108 -22.50 -3.60 -11.44
N GLY A 109 -21.84 -2.60 -10.82
CA GLY A 109 -21.01 -2.80 -9.63
C GLY A 109 -19.66 -3.48 -9.89
N ARG A 110 -19.24 -3.62 -11.16
CA ARG A 110 -17.96 -4.26 -11.52
C ARG A 110 -17.17 -3.42 -12.50
N ILE A 111 -15.86 -3.48 -12.39
CA ILE A 111 -14.94 -2.98 -13.41
C ILE A 111 -14.68 -4.09 -14.41
N ARG A 112 -14.94 -3.81 -15.68
CA ARG A 112 -14.68 -4.77 -16.76
C ARG A 112 -13.25 -4.60 -17.25
N LYS A 113 -12.56 -5.70 -17.51
CA LYS A 113 -11.16 -5.67 -17.97
C LYS A 113 -11.03 -4.96 -19.31
N GLU A 114 -12.03 -5.08 -20.18
CA GLU A 114 -12.05 -4.44 -21.50
C GLU A 114 -12.00 -2.91 -21.38
N ASP A 115 -12.73 -2.34 -20.42
CA ASP A 115 -12.78 -0.90 -20.20
C ASP A 115 -11.46 -0.38 -19.62
N VAL A 116 -10.78 -1.17 -18.78
CA VAL A 116 -9.43 -0.86 -18.28
C VAL A 116 -8.43 -0.88 -19.44
N PHE A 117 -8.41 -1.93 -20.25
CA PHE A 117 -7.49 -2.03 -21.39
C PHE A 117 -7.72 -0.95 -22.44
N ALA A 118 -8.98 -0.57 -22.70
CA ALA A 118 -9.31 0.52 -23.61
C ALA A 118 -8.86 1.90 -23.11
N ALA A 119 -8.73 2.07 -21.79
CA ALA A 119 -8.22 3.30 -21.18
C ALA A 119 -6.68 3.39 -21.21
N CYS A 120 -5.98 2.27 -21.40
CA CYS A 120 -4.52 2.23 -21.50
C CYS A 120 -4.01 2.69 -22.88
N ASP A 121 -2.89 3.41 -22.87
CA ASP A 121 -2.15 3.79 -24.07
C ASP A 121 -0.63 3.77 -23.83
N GLY A 122 0.17 4.24 -24.80
CA GLY A 122 1.63 4.27 -24.71
C GLY A 122 2.21 5.23 -23.65
N LYS A 123 1.36 6.02 -22.97
CA LYS A 123 1.71 6.92 -21.87
C LYS A 123 1.23 6.40 -20.51
N THR A 124 0.49 5.29 -20.48
CA THR A 124 0.02 4.67 -19.23
C THR A 124 1.20 4.09 -18.45
N ARG A 125 1.33 4.51 -17.19
CA ARG A 125 2.40 4.04 -16.30
C ARG A 125 1.90 3.20 -15.14
N LEU A 126 0.61 3.30 -14.82
CA LEU A 126 -0.06 2.59 -13.73
C LEU A 126 -1.51 2.29 -14.11
#